data_AF-A0A1C5L668-F1
#
_entry.id   AF-A0A1C5L668-F1
#
_cell.length_a   1.000
_cell.length_b   1.000
_cell.length_c   1.000
_cell.angle_alpha   90.00
_cell.angle_beta   90.00
_cell.angle_gamma   90.00
#
_symmetry.space_group_name_H-M   'P 1'
#
loop_
_entity.id
_entity.type
_entity.pdbx_description
1 polymer ?
#
loop_
_entity_poly.entity_id
_entity_poly.type
_entity_poly.pdbx_seq_one_letter_code
_entity_poly.pdbx_strand_id
1 'polypeptide(L)' 'MEFNWSLFGALFGFGFIAAWKRDGFTWKDMCLWGEGVTPKQSWENLIGLGVLGAILLTAVLFWLVD' A
#
# COMPACT_ATOMS: atom_id res chain seq x y z
N MET A 1 6.42 21.85 -14.67
CA MET A 1 6.04 20.44 -14.90
C MET A 1 4.74 20.23 -14.18
N GLU A 2 3.63 20.11 -14.90
CA GLU A 2 2.34 19.76 -14.28
C GLU A 2 2.40 18.28 -13.90
N PHE A 3 2.18 17.99 -12.62
CA PHE A 3 2.20 16.62 -12.13
C PHE A 3 0.94 15.90 -12.62
N ASN A 4 1.11 14.82 -13.40
CA ASN A 4 -0.01 14.09 -13.98
C ASN A 4 -0.56 13.06 -12.98
N TRP A 5 -1.68 13.40 -12.34
CA TRP A 5 -2.38 12.54 -11.39
C TRP A 5 -2.88 11.22 -11.97
N SER A 6 -3.28 11.21 -13.25
CA SER A 6 -3.69 9.97 -13.92
C SER A 6 -2.51 9.02 -14.09
N LEU A 7 -1.32 9.57 -14.40
CA LEU A 7 -0.09 8.79 -14.49
C LEU A 7 0.33 8.25 -13.12
N PHE A 8 0.26 9.07 -12.07
CA PHE A 8 0.56 8.64 -10.70
C PHE A 8 -0.38 7.51 -10.24
N GLY A 9 -1.68 7.68 -10.41
CA GLY A 9 -2.68 6.65 -10.07
C GLY A 9 -2.49 5.36 -10.88
N ALA A 10 -2.19 5.47 -12.18
CA ALA A 10 -1.93 4.31 -13.03
C ALA A 10 -0.66 3.55 -12.61
N LEU A 11 0.44 4.24 -12.35
CA LEU A 11 1.70 3.62 -11.90
C LEU A 11 1.53 2.98 -10.51
N PHE A 12 0.80 3.65 -9.61
CA PHE A 12 0.52 3.12 -8.28
C PHE A 12 -0.36 1.87 -8.34
N GLY A 13 -1.47 1.91 -9.07
CA GLY A 13 -2.36 0.77 -9.24
C GLY A 13 -1.67 -0.41 -9.92
N PHE A 14 -0.86 -0.15 -10.96
CA PHE A 14 -0.10 -1.20 -11.64
C PHE A 14 0.97 -1.81 -10.73
N GLY A 15 1.68 -0.98 -9.96
CA GLY A 15 2.65 -1.44 -8.96
C GLY A 15 2.00 -2.31 -7.88
N PHE A 16 0.82 -1.92 -7.40
CA PHE A 16 0.06 -2.68 -6.41
C PHE A 16 -0.40 -4.05 -6.96
N ILE A 17 -0.94 -4.07 -8.18
CA ILE A 17 -1.35 -5.32 -8.85
C ILE A 17 -0.15 -6.22 -9.14
N ALA A 18 0.97 -5.65 -9.59
CA ALA A 18 2.19 -6.41 -9.87
C ALA A 18 2.80 -7.01 -8.60
N ALA A 19 2.85 -6.25 -7.50
CA ALA A 19 3.29 -6.74 -6.20
C ALA A 19 2.39 -7.89 -5.71
N TRP A 20 1.07 -7.72 -5.82
CA TRP A 20 0.11 -8.78 -5.47
C TRP A 20 0.37 -10.06 -6.27
N LYS A 21 0.55 -9.93 -7.59
CA LYS A 21 0.73 -11.08 -8.49
C LYS A 21 2.07 -11.78 -8.30
N ARG A 22 3.12 -11.05 -7.90
CA ARG A 22 4.47 -11.58 -7.73
C ARG A 22 4.63 -12.38 -6.44
N ASP A 23 4.11 -11.84 -5.34
CA ASP A 23 4.34 -12.42 -4.03
C ASP A 23 3.19 -13.33 -3.57
N GLY A 24 2.07 -13.38 -4.32
CA GLY A 24 0.96 -14.27 -4.00
C GLY A 24 0.36 -13.92 -2.65
N PHE A 25 -0.01 -12.65 -2.50
CA PHE A 25 -0.45 -12.06 -1.23
C PHE A 25 -1.61 -12.85 -0.62
N THR A 26 -1.34 -13.64 0.41
CA THR A 26 -2.38 -14.36 1.15
C THR A 26 -2.85 -13.50 2.31
N TRP A 27 -4.12 -13.65 2.72
CA TRP A 27 -4.66 -12.92 3.89
C TRP A 27 -3.82 -13.10 5.16
N LYS A 28 -3.04 -14.20 5.26
CA LYS A 28 -2.08 -14.44 6.33
C LYS A 28 -0.89 -13.47 6.31
N ASP A 29 -0.47 -13.00 5.15
CA ASP A 29 0.61 -12.03 4.99
C ASP A 29 0.18 -10.60 5.35
N MET A 30 -1.12 -10.31 5.43
CA MET A 30 -1.63 -9.02 5.94
C MET A 30 -1.93 -9.03 7.44
N CYS A 31 -1.87 -10.19 8.10
CA CYS A 31 -2.12 -10.26 9.52
C CYS A 31 -1.01 -9.51 10.27
N LEU A 32 -1.40 -8.42 10.91
CA LEU A 32 -0.56 -7.68 11.84
C LEU A 32 -0.41 -8.44 13.17
N TRP A 33 -1.38 -9.30 13.49
CA TRP A 33 -1.48 -10.05 14.74
C TRP A 33 -2.13 -11.41 14.46
N GLY A 34 -1.69 -12.48 15.13
CA GLY A 34 -2.27 -13.83 15.00
C GLY A 34 -1.27 -14.94 15.30
N GLU A 35 -1.76 -16.18 15.49
CA GLU A 35 -0.91 -17.36 15.67
C GLU A 35 -0.01 -17.60 14.45
N GLY A 36 1.30 -17.56 14.67
CA GLY A 36 2.33 -17.71 13.63
C GLY A 36 2.88 -16.41 13.05
N VAL A 37 2.36 -15.23 13.44
CA VAL A 37 2.93 -13.94 13.02
C VAL A 37 4.11 -13.59 13.90
N THR A 38 5.31 -13.52 13.31
CA THR A 38 6.50 -13.10 14.05
C THR A 38 6.49 -11.59 14.31
N PRO A 39 7.10 -11.11 15.41
CA PRO A 39 7.19 -9.67 15.70
C PRO A 39 7.83 -8.86 14.56
N LYS A 40 8.80 -9.45 13.87
CA LYS A 40 9.46 -8.84 12.71
C LYS A 40 8.48 -8.66 11.54
N GLN A 41 7.72 -9.71 11.22
CA GLN A 41 6.76 -9.69 10.11
C GLN A 41 5.58 -8.76 10.40
N SER A 42 5.11 -8.72 11.65
CA SER A 42 4.13 -7.74 12.12
C SER A 42 4.62 -6.31 11.89
N TRP A 43 5.89 -6.02 12.21
CA TRP A 43 6.45 -4.68 12.04
C TRP A 43 6.61 -4.29 10.57
N GLU A 44 7.10 -5.20 9.73
CA GLU A 44 7.19 -5.00 8.27
C GLU A 44 5.80 -4.74 7.66
N ASN A 45 4.79 -5.50 8.07
CA ASN A 45 3.41 -5.29 7.64
C ASN A 45 2.82 -3.96 8.13
N LEU A 46 3.15 -3.54 9.34
CA LEU A 46 2.66 -2.29 9.92
C LEU A 46 3.27 -1.08 9.21
N ILE A 47 4.55 -1.18 8.83
CA ILE A 47 5.22 -0.18 7.96
C ILE A 47 4.56 -0.17 6.58
N GLY A 48 4.34 -1.34 5.97
CA GLY A 48 3.66 -1.46 4.68
C GLY A 48 2.25 -0.84 4.71
N LEU A 49 1.47 -1.11 5.77
CA LEU A 49 0.16 -0.53 5.98
C LEU A 49 0.24 0.99 6.18
N GLY A 50 1.25 1.47 6.92
CA GLY A 50 1.49 2.90 7.12
C GLY A 50 1.80 3.63 5.82
N VAL A 51 2.62 3.02 4.95
CA VAL A 51 2.93 3.56 3.62
C VAL A 51 1.68 3.58 2.73
N LEU A 52 0.89 2.51 2.71
CA LEU A 52 -0.37 2.47 1.97
C LEU A 52 -1.35 3.54 2.47
N GLY A 53 -1.45 3.69 3.80
CA GLY A 53 -2.26 4.71 4.44
C GLY A 53 -1.81 6.12 4.08
N ALA A 54 -0.51 6.41 4.10
CA ALA A 54 0.03 7.71 3.74
C ALA A 54 -0.23 8.07 2.27
N ILE A 55 -0.13 7.09 1.36
CA ILE A 55 -0.42 7.30 -0.06
C ILE A 55 -1.92 7.56 -0.27
N LEU A 56 -2.78 6.78 0.39
CA LEU A 56 -4.23 7.00 0.36
C LEU A 56 -4.58 8.38 0.91
N LEU A 57 -3.98 8.77 2.04
CA LEU A 57 -4.20 10.06 2.68
C LEU A 57 -3.75 11.21 1.78
N THR A 58 -2.60 11.06 1.12
CA THR A 58 -2.10 12.04 0.15
C THR A 58 -3.07 12.18 -1.02
N ALA A 59 -3.54 11.06 -1.58
CA ALA A 59 -4.52 11.08 -2.66
C ALA A 59 -5.83 11.77 -2.24
N VAL A 60 -6.33 11.51 -1.02
CA VAL A 60 -7.55 12.14 -0.48
C VAL A 60 -7.35 13.63 -0.22
N LEU A 61 -6.22 14.03 0.39
CA LEU A 61 -5.92 15.43 0.65
C LEU A 61 -5.83 16.24 -0.65
N PHE A 62 -5.24 15.67 -1.69
CA PHE A 62 -5.19 16.32 -2.99
C PHE A 62 -6.56 16.36 -3.68
N TRP A 63 -7.39 15.33 -3.54
CA TRP A 63 -8.79 15.37 -4.03
C TRP A 63 -9.65 16.41 -3.32
N LEU A 64 -9.37 16.72 -2.05
CA LEU A 64 -10.09 17.77 -1.32
C LEU A 64 -9.64 19.20 -1.67
N VAL A 65 -8.43 19.34 -2.24
CA VAL A 65 -7.83 20.63 -2.60
C VAL A 65 -8.11 21.03 -4.04
N ASP A 66 -8.25 20.05 -4.94
CA ASP A 66 -8.67 20.23 -6.34
C ASP A 66 -10.21 20.25 -6.47
#